data_AF-A0A3B9J069-F1
#
_entry.id   AF-A0A3B9J069-F1
#
_cell.length_a   1.000
_cell.length_b   1.000
_cell.length_c   1.000
_cell.angle_alpha   90.00
_cell.angle_beta   90.00
_cell.angle_gamma   90.00
#
_symmetry.space_group_name_H-M   'P 1'
#
loop_
_entity.id
_entity.type
_entity.pdbx_description
1 polymer ?
#
loop_
_entity_poly.entity_id
_entity_poly.type
_entity_poly.pdbx_seq_one_letter_code
_entity_poly.pdbx_strand_id
1 'polypeptide(L)'
;MLGIASRYFAGRVAVATAAAVALGLLTGMDGDGHIVMFGTIVLGTAAAAFALLAGLALAIGDGDSIDRERAHTYPATPAWWPIMGAIGIGILMVGLVVDGFIAILGVATLLVSAIEWTFSAWSEHLSQDQEANALERKRMMAPFEIPLYGALAIALPVVLVSRILLTSSKNGASWFAIIASSIILGFAFVLYAKPDLRRAIVASVLVLGGLALIVGGIAATARG
;
A
#
# COMPACT_ATOMS: atom_id res chain seq x y z
N MET A 1 21.09 -32.95 0.45
CA MET A 1 21.13 -32.49 -0.96
C MET A 1 20.71 -31.02 -0.97
N LEU A 2 21.40 -30.15 -1.71
CA LEU A 2 21.00 -28.74 -1.85
C LEU A 2 19.69 -28.67 -2.64
N GLY A 3 18.70 -27.95 -2.10
CA GLY A 3 17.42 -27.78 -2.77
C GLY A 3 17.47 -26.80 -3.96
N ILE A 4 16.35 -26.64 -4.66
CA ILE A 4 16.27 -25.84 -5.88
C ILE A 4 16.56 -24.36 -5.63
N ALA A 5 16.02 -23.76 -4.56
CA ALA A 5 16.19 -22.33 -4.30
C ALA A 5 17.61 -22.03 -3.84
N SER A 6 18.18 -22.86 -2.96
CA SER A 6 19.57 -22.71 -2.52
C SER A 6 20.56 -22.79 -3.70
N ARG A 7 20.36 -23.72 -4.64
CA ARG A 7 21.18 -23.81 -5.88
C ARG A 7 20.99 -22.61 -6.79
N TYR A 8 19.76 -22.15 -6.97
CA TYR A 8 19.45 -20.99 -7.80
C TYR A 8 20.13 -19.71 -7.29
N PHE A 9 19.98 -19.42 -5.99
CA PHE A 9 20.60 -18.24 -5.38
C PHE A 9 22.12 -18.36 -5.32
N ALA A 10 22.67 -19.53 -4.97
CA ALA A 10 24.12 -19.74 -5.00
C ALA A 10 24.71 -19.54 -6.41
N GLY A 11 24.01 -19.99 -7.45
CA GLY A 11 24.39 -19.71 -8.84
C GLY A 11 24.41 -18.22 -9.16
N ARG A 12 23.40 -17.46 -8.69
CA ARG A 12 23.35 -16.01 -8.88
C ARG A 12 24.41 -15.25 -8.10
N VAL A 13 24.78 -15.71 -6.91
CA VAL A 13 25.95 -15.19 -6.18
C VAL A 13 27.20 -15.35 -7.03
N ALA A 14 27.47 -16.57 -7.51
CA ALA A 14 28.66 -16.85 -8.32
C ALA A 14 28.71 -15.97 -9.59
N VAL A 15 27.59 -15.83 -10.31
CA VAL A 15 27.51 -14.99 -11.51
C VAL A 15 27.70 -13.51 -11.17
N ALA A 16 27.03 -12.98 -10.15
CA ALA A 16 27.13 -11.57 -9.78
C ALA A 16 28.55 -11.21 -9.29
N THR A 17 29.17 -12.08 -8.48
CA THR A 17 30.55 -11.90 -8.03
C THR A 17 31.54 -12.01 -9.18
N ALA A 18 31.39 -13.01 -10.07
CA ALA A 18 32.24 -13.14 -11.25
C ALA A 18 32.11 -11.92 -12.18
N ALA A 19 30.89 -11.41 -12.38
CA ALA A 19 30.65 -10.19 -13.15
C ALA A 19 31.30 -8.96 -12.50
N ALA A 20 31.24 -8.83 -11.16
CA ALA A 20 31.90 -7.73 -10.44
C ALA A 20 33.43 -7.78 -10.61
N VAL A 21 34.02 -8.96 -10.48
CA VAL A 21 35.46 -9.18 -10.67
C VAL A 21 35.86 -8.93 -12.11
N ALA A 22 35.12 -9.49 -13.08
CA ALA A 22 35.38 -9.27 -14.50
C ALA A 22 35.26 -7.80 -14.87
N LEU A 23 34.25 -7.08 -14.36
CA LEU A 23 34.11 -5.65 -14.56
C LEU A 23 35.35 -4.91 -14.06
N GLY A 24 35.78 -5.18 -12.82
CA GLY A 24 36.98 -4.56 -12.23
C GLY A 24 38.27 -4.86 -13.00
N LEU A 25 38.41 -6.06 -13.56
CA LEU A 25 39.58 -6.45 -14.35
C LEU A 25 39.57 -5.89 -15.78
N LEU A 26 38.41 -5.88 -16.44
CA LEU A 26 38.27 -5.51 -17.86
C LEU A 26 38.23 -4.01 -18.10
N THR A 27 37.60 -3.26 -17.20
CA THR A 27 37.52 -1.80 -17.31
C THR A 27 38.79 -1.13 -16.79
N GLY A 28 39.66 -1.87 -16.10
CA GLY A 28 40.84 -1.31 -15.46
C GLY A 28 40.45 -0.38 -14.32
N MET A 29 41.37 -0.17 -13.38
CA MET A 29 41.27 0.91 -12.40
C MET A 29 41.45 2.27 -13.13
N ASP A 30 40.52 2.64 -14.01
CA ASP A 30 40.57 3.92 -14.72
C ASP A 30 40.84 5.05 -13.73
N GLY A 31 41.68 6.02 -14.12
CA GLY A 31 42.18 7.08 -13.23
C GLY A 31 41.10 7.92 -12.54
N ASP A 32 39.85 7.87 -13.04
CA ASP A 32 38.68 8.51 -12.42
C ASP A 32 37.83 7.54 -11.56
N GLY A 33 37.92 6.21 -11.72
CA GLY A 33 37.34 5.17 -10.85
C GLY A 33 35.81 5.06 -10.74
N HIS A 34 35.04 6.06 -11.18
CA HIS A 34 33.60 6.16 -10.85
C HIS A 34 32.75 5.04 -11.48
N ILE A 35 32.93 4.71 -12.77
CA ILE A 35 32.09 3.70 -13.46
C ILE A 35 32.32 2.30 -12.86
N VAL A 36 33.58 1.96 -12.61
CA VAL A 36 33.98 0.69 -11.98
C VAL A 36 33.45 0.64 -10.56
N MET A 37 33.54 1.74 -9.80
CA MET A 37 33.00 1.85 -8.44
C MET A 37 31.48 1.62 -8.43
N PHE A 38 30.71 2.34 -9.26
CA PHE A 38 29.25 2.17 -9.30
C PHE A 38 28.85 0.76 -9.76
N GLY A 39 29.50 0.23 -10.81
CA GLY A 39 29.19 -1.11 -11.31
C GLY A 39 29.54 -2.21 -10.31
N THR A 40 30.69 -2.11 -9.61
CA THR A 40 31.07 -3.07 -8.57
C THR A 40 30.22 -2.94 -7.31
N ILE A 41 29.77 -1.73 -6.93
CA ILE A 41 28.80 -1.54 -5.84
C ILE A 41 27.49 -2.23 -6.19
N VAL A 42 26.91 -1.98 -7.37
CA VAL A 42 25.63 -2.58 -7.77
C VAL A 42 25.72 -4.11 -7.82
N LEU A 43 26.75 -4.64 -8.47
CA LEU A 43 26.95 -6.09 -8.58
C LEU A 43 27.28 -6.72 -7.21
N GLY A 44 28.04 -6.03 -6.37
CA GLY A 44 28.37 -6.44 -5.02
C GLY A 44 27.14 -6.47 -4.11
N THR A 45 26.29 -5.44 -4.15
CA THR A 45 25.02 -5.42 -3.42
C THR A 45 24.07 -6.52 -3.90
N ALA A 46 23.99 -6.75 -5.21
CA ALA A 46 23.20 -7.86 -5.75
C ALA A 46 23.73 -9.22 -5.29
N ALA A 47 25.06 -9.43 -5.31
CA ALA A 47 25.68 -10.65 -4.82
C ALA A 47 25.42 -10.87 -3.32
N ALA A 48 25.53 -9.81 -2.51
CA ALA A 48 25.22 -9.86 -1.08
C ALA A 48 23.74 -10.19 -0.82
N ALA A 49 22.82 -9.60 -1.57
CA ALA A 49 21.38 -9.92 -1.49
C ALA A 49 21.11 -11.37 -1.85
N PHE A 50 21.70 -11.88 -2.94
CA PHE A 50 21.57 -13.29 -3.32
C PHE A 50 22.21 -14.23 -2.31
N ALA A 51 23.32 -13.84 -1.68
CA ALA A 51 23.96 -14.63 -0.63
C ALA A 51 23.09 -14.72 0.62
N LEU A 52 22.44 -13.62 0.98
CA LEU A 52 21.42 -13.59 2.04
C LEU A 52 20.26 -14.53 1.74
N LEU A 53 19.72 -14.49 0.52
CA LEU A 53 18.63 -15.38 0.09
C LEU A 53 19.08 -16.85 0.03
N ALA A 54 20.32 -17.12 -0.41
CA ALA A 54 20.89 -18.46 -0.40
C ALA A 54 21.06 -18.98 1.04
N GLY A 55 21.57 -18.15 1.95
CA GLY A 55 21.68 -18.48 3.37
C GLY A 55 20.32 -18.76 4.00
N LEU A 56 19.30 -17.96 3.66
CA LEU A 56 17.94 -18.17 4.13
C LEU A 56 17.36 -19.50 3.61
N ALA A 57 17.55 -19.81 2.32
CA ALA A 57 17.10 -21.07 1.73
C ALA A 57 17.80 -22.28 2.38
N LEU A 58 19.08 -22.15 2.74
CA LEU A 58 19.82 -23.18 3.46
C LEU A 58 19.35 -23.35 4.91
N ALA A 59 19.01 -22.25 5.58
CA ALA A 59 18.58 -22.24 6.98
C ALA A 59 17.15 -22.77 7.17
N ILE A 60 16.24 -22.40 6.27
CA ILE A 60 14.82 -22.77 6.35
C ILE A 60 14.54 -24.11 5.65
N GLY A 61 15.33 -24.43 4.62
CA GLY A 61 15.18 -25.65 3.82
C GLY A 61 14.15 -25.51 2.70
N ASP A 62 14.46 -26.09 1.53
CA ASP A 62 13.60 -26.10 0.33
C ASP A 62 12.49 -27.18 0.41
N GLY A 63 11.99 -27.47 1.62
CA GLY A 63 10.96 -28.48 1.83
C GLY A 63 9.64 -28.12 1.16
N ASP A 64 8.74 -29.10 1.06
CA ASP A 64 7.37 -28.79 0.68
C ASP A 64 6.77 -27.94 1.80
N SER A 65 6.50 -26.66 1.51
CA SER A 65 5.96 -25.78 2.53
C SER A 65 4.50 -26.15 2.73
N ILE A 66 4.08 -26.22 3.99
CA ILE A 66 2.65 -26.31 4.35
C ILE A 66 1.82 -25.25 3.62
N ASP A 67 2.45 -24.12 3.28
CA ASP A 67 1.85 -23.02 2.53
C ASP A 67 1.58 -23.36 1.05
N ARG A 68 2.37 -24.25 0.43
CA ARG A 68 2.16 -24.67 -0.97
C ARG A 68 0.90 -25.51 -1.09
N GLU A 69 0.76 -26.53 -0.25
CA GLU A 69 -0.42 -27.39 -0.22
C GLU A 69 -1.68 -26.62 0.20
N ARG A 70 -1.52 -25.68 1.14
CA ARG A 70 -2.57 -24.73 1.51
C ARG A 70 -2.99 -23.83 0.36
N ALA A 71 -2.05 -23.22 -0.38
CA ALA A 71 -2.38 -22.32 -1.49
C ALA A 71 -3.18 -23.01 -2.60
N HIS A 72 -3.02 -24.32 -2.77
CA HIS A 72 -3.82 -25.12 -3.69
C HIS A 72 -5.25 -25.38 -3.20
N THR A 73 -5.44 -25.47 -1.88
CA THR A 73 -6.72 -25.86 -1.27
C THR A 73 -7.55 -24.64 -0.82
N TYR A 74 -6.88 -23.57 -0.41
CA TYR A 74 -7.44 -22.33 0.10
C TYR A 74 -6.79 -21.15 -0.63
N PRO A 75 -7.37 -20.70 -1.75
CA PRO A 75 -6.81 -19.60 -2.52
C PRO A 75 -6.77 -18.32 -1.67
N ALA A 76 -5.70 -17.53 -1.84
CA ALA A 76 -5.54 -16.26 -1.15
C ALA A 76 -6.73 -15.33 -1.42
N THR A 77 -7.16 -14.60 -0.40
CA THR A 77 -8.24 -13.64 -0.58
C THR A 77 -7.73 -12.43 -1.36
N PRO A 78 -8.55 -11.80 -2.23
CA PRO A 78 -8.13 -10.60 -2.96
C PRO A 78 -7.67 -9.49 -2.01
N ALA A 79 -6.38 -9.16 -2.06
CA ALA A 79 -5.78 -8.10 -1.25
C ALA A 79 -5.76 -6.77 -2.01
N TRP A 80 -6.44 -5.76 -1.47
CA TRP A 80 -6.51 -4.40 -2.05
C TRP A 80 -5.39 -3.48 -1.54
N TRP A 81 -4.75 -3.86 -0.43
CA TRP A 81 -3.70 -3.08 0.21
C TRP A 81 -2.44 -2.86 -0.64
N PRO A 82 -1.99 -3.77 -1.52
CA PRO A 82 -0.89 -3.49 -2.45
C PRO A 82 -1.18 -2.29 -3.37
N ILE A 83 -2.42 -2.14 -3.81
CA ILE A 83 -2.86 -1.00 -4.63
C ILE A 83 -2.79 0.29 -3.81
N MET A 84 -3.26 0.27 -2.56
CA MET A 84 -3.12 1.40 -1.64
C MET A 84 -1.64 1.74 -1.37
N GLY A 85 -0.77 0.73 -1.30
CA GLY A 85 0.66 0.92 -1.18
C GLY A 85 1.22 1.65 -2.40
N ALA A 86 0.88 1.22 -3.61
CA ALA A 86 1.28 1.91 -4.84
C ALA A 86 0.77 3.36 -4.91
N ILE A 87 -0.48 3.62 -4.48
CA ILE A 87 -1.01 4.97 -4.34
C ILE A 87 -0.19 5.79 -3.34
N GLY A 88 0.14 5.20 -2.19
CA GLY A 88 1.00 5.82 -1.17
C GLY A 88 2.38 6.19 -1.72
N ILE A 89 3.01 5.34 -2.54
CA ILE A 89 4.26 5.66 -3.25
C ILE A 89 4.04 6.87 -4.15
N GLY A 90 2.97 6.88 -4.96
CA GLY A 90 2.66 8.00 -5.84
C GLY A 90 2.50 9.32 -5.08
N ILE A 91 1.74 9.32 -3.98
CA ILE A 91 1.55 10.50 -3.11
C ILE A 91 2.87 10.93 -2.50
N LEU A 92 3.69 9.99 -2.00
CA LEU A 92 5.00 10.28 -1.42
C LEU A 92 5.91 10.96 -2.45
N MET A 93 6.01 10.43 -3.67
CA MET A 93 6.85 10.99 -4.73
C MET A 93 6.43 12.42 -5.10
N VAL A 94 5.12 12.69 -5.17
CA VAL A 94 4.61 14.06 -5.38
C VAL A 94 4.96 14.95 -4.17
N GLY A 95 4.75 14.47 -2.95
CA GLY A 95 5.01 15.23 -1.74
C GLY A 95 6.47 15.60 -1.53
N LEU A 96 7.40 14.69 -1.86
CA LEU A 96 8.84 14.96 -1.77
C LEU A 96 9.30 16.14 -2.65
N VAL A 97 8.53 16.47 -3.69
CA VAL A 97 8.80 17.60 -4.59
C VAL A 97 7.99 18.83 -4.22
N VAL A 98 6.72 18.66 -3.84
CA VAL A 98 5.76 19.75 -3.69
C VAL A 98 5.75 20.33 -2.27
N ASP A 99 5.56 19.48 -1.26
CA ASP A 99 5.32 19.92 0.12
C ASP A 99 5.47 18.78 1.14
N GLY A 100 6.09 19.09 2.27
CA GLY A 100 6.39 18.12 3.32
C GLY A 100 5.16 17.47 3.95
N PHE A 101 4.03 18.18 4.04
CA PHE A 101 2.79 17.60 4.57
C PHE A 101 2.23 16.53 3.62
N ILE A 102 2.29 16.76 2.30
CA ILE A 102 1.89 15.75 1.29
C ILE A 102 2.82 14.53 1.38
N ALA A 103 4.13 14.74 1.60
CA ALA A 103 5.06 13.63 1.79
C ALA A 103 4.69 12.78 3.02
N ILE A 104 4.35 13.42 4.14
CA ILE A 104 3.88 12.74 5.36
C ILE A 104 2.61 11.92 5.09
N LEU A 105 1.66 12.44 4.32
CA LEU A 105 0.47 11.67 3.91
C LEU A 105 0.82 10.44 3.07
N GLY A 106 1.80 10.56 2.18
CA GLY A 106 2.33 9.43 1.41
C GLY A 106 2.92 8.35 2.32
N VAL A 107 3.79 8.73 3.26
CA VAL A 107 4.37 7.81 4.25
C VAL A 107 3.28 7.16 5.11
N ALA A 108 2.33 7.96 5.61
CA ALA A 108 1.23 7.44 6.42
C ALA A 108 0.39 6.40 5.65
N THR A 109 0.09 6.67 4.38
CA THR A 109 -0.65 5.74 3.50
C THR A 109 0.13 4.44 3.29
N LEU A 110 1.45 4.53 3.09
CA LEU A 110 2.32 3.36 2.98
C LEU A 110 2.35 2.52 4.26
N LEU A 111 2.45 3.17 5.43
CA LEU A 111 2.45 2.47 6.72
C LEU A 111 1.13 1.77 6.97
N VAL A 112 -0.01 2.43 6.73
CA VAL A 112 -1.33 1.82 6.87
C VAL A 112 -1.46 0.63 5.91
N SER A 113 -1.12 0.81 4.63
CA SER A 113 -1.14 -0.27 3.64
C SER A 113 -0.26 -1.45 4.06
N ALA A 114 0.96 -1.20 4.55
CA ALA A 114 1.87 -2.25 4.96
C ALA A 114 1.35 -3.03 6.18
N ILE A 115 0.87 -2.33 7.21
CA ILE A 115 0.29 -2.95 8.40
C ILE A 115 -0.92 -3.80 8.02
N GLU A 116 -1.85 -3.20 7.28
CA GLU A 116 -3.09 -3.84 6.87
C GLU A 116 -2.84 -5.06 5.97
N TRP A 117 -1.93 -4.94 5.01
CA TRP A 117 -1.56 -6.07 4.16
C TRP A 117 -0.89 -7.18 4.98
N THR A 118 -0.03 -6.82 5.94
CA THR A 118 0.63 -7.78 6.82
C THR A 118 -0.38 -8.56 7.65
N PHE A 119 -1.34 -7.89 8.29
CA PHE A 119 -2.36 -8.57 9.10
C PHE A 119 -3.36 -9.37 8.26
N SER A 120 -3.68 -8.91 7.04
CA SER A 120 -4.45 -9.71 6.08
C SER A 120 -3.71 -11.00 5.73
N ALA A 121 -2.45 -10.91 5.28
CA ALA A 121 -1.64 -12.07 4.93
C ALA A 121 -1.41 -12.99 6.14
N TRP A 122 -1.08 -12.43 7.30
CA TRP A 122 -0.92 -13.19 8.54
C TRP A 122 -2.19 -13.97 8.90
N SER A 123 -3.36 -13.33 8.81
CA SER A 123 -4.62 -13.97 9.17
C SER A 123 -4.98 -15.14 8.26
N GLU A 124 -4.73 -15.01 6.95
CA GLU A 124 -4.91 -16.10 5.98
C GLU A 124 -4.11 -17.35 6.34
N HIS A 125 -3.00 -17.16 7.09
CA HIS A 125 -2.08 -18.22 7.47
C HIS A 125 -2.37 -18.86 8.85
N LEU A 126 -3.36 -18.41 9.61
CA LEU A 126 -3.66 -18.93 10.95
C LEU A 126 -4.18 -20.37 10.97
N SER A 127 -5.19 -20.69 10.16
CA SER A 127 -5.80 -22.03 10.10
C SER A 127 -6.47 -22.33 8.75
N GLN A 128 -6.91 -23.56 8.54
CA GLN A 128 -7.66 -23.92 7.32
C GLN A 128 -9.10 -23.36 7.28
N ASP A 129 -9.59 -22.79 8.39
CA ASP A 129 -10.90 -22.15 8.46
C ASP A 129 -10.78 -20.63 8.23
N GLN A 130 -11.20 -20.18 7.05
CA GLN A 130 -11.13 -18.78 6.63
C GLN A 130 -12.06 -17.86 7.44
N GLU A 131 -13.20 -18.36 7.92
CA GLU A 131 -14.12 -17.55 8.73
C GLU A 131 -13.53 -17.31 10.12
N ALA A 132 -12.95 -18.35 10.73
CA ALA A 132 -12.23 -18.22 12.00
C ALA A 132 -11.04 -17.26 11.89
N ASN A 133 -10.25 -17.37 10.81
CA ASN A 133 -9.12 -16.49 10.55
C ASN A 133 -9.53 -15.01 10.43
N ALA A 134 -10.61 -14.73 9.69
CA ALA A 134 -11.13 -13.38 9.52
C ALA A 134 -11.63 -12.79 10.85
N LEU A 135 -12.22 -13.62 11.71
CA LEU A 135 -12.65 -13.21 13.04
C LEU A 135 -11.46 -12.82 13.93
N GLU A 136 -10.37 -13.61 13.92
CA GLU A 136 -9.17 -13.31 14.70
C GLU A 136 -8.45 -12.06 14.21
N ARG A 137 -8.33 -11.87 12.89
CA ARG A 137 -7.84 -10.61 12.31
C ARG A 137 -8.65 -9.43 12.85
N LYS A 138 -9.98 -9.54 12.79
CA LYS A 138 -10.88 -8.49 13.26
C LYS A 138 -10.71 -8.22 14.75
N ARG A 139 -10.55 -9.24 15.59
CA ARG A 139 -10.32 -9.06 17.04
C ARG A 139 -9.04 -8.28 17.32
N MET A 140 -7.97 -8.57 16.60
CA MET A 140 -6.69 -7.88 16.77
C MET A 140 -6.70 -6.46 16.20
N MET A 141 -7.28 -6.28 15.01
CA MET A 141 -7.17 -5.03 14.26
C MET A 141 -8.29 -4.03 14.57
N ALA A 142 -9.50 -4.48 14.91
CA ALA A 142 -10.65 -3.59 15.14
C ALA A 142 -10.40 -2.48 16.19
N PRO A 143 -9.67 -2.71 17.30
CA PRO A 143 -9.34 -1.65 18.25
C PRO A 143 -8.56 -0.47 17.65
N PHE A 144 -7.84 -0.69 16.54
CA PHE A 144 -7.03 0.31 15.85
C PHE A 144 -7.71 0.82 14.58
N GLU A 145 -8.25 -0.11 13.77
CA GLU A 145 -8.95 0.20 12.52
C GLU A 145 -10.19 1.06 12.75
N ILE A 146 -11.01 0.74 13.76
CA ILE A 146 -12.27 1.46 13.98
C ILE A 146 -12.00 2.93 14.34
N PRO A 147 -11.12 3.26 15.30
CA PRO A 147 -10.78 4.66 15.56
C PRO A 147 -10.12 5.35 14.38
N LEU A 148 -9.16 4.70 13.71
CA LEU A 148 -8.41 5.27 12.59
C LEU A 148 -9.34 5.61 11.42
N TYR A 149 -10.09 4.62 10.92
CA TYR A 149 -11.00 4.82 9.79
C TYR A 149 -12.21 5.67 10.18
N GLY A 150 -12.68 5.60 11.42
CA GLY A 150 -13.70 6.52 11.94
C GLY A 150 -13.23 7.97 11.90
N ALA A 151 -12.01 8.25 12.35
CA ALA A 151 -11.43 9.58 12.29
C ALA A 151 -11.23 10.05 10.85
N LEU A 152 -10.69 9.20 9.97
CA LEU A 152 -10.48 9.52 8.56
C LEU A 152 -11.80 9.78 7.82
N ALA A 153 -12.83 9.00 8.09
CA ALA A 153 -14.16 9.15 7.51
C ALA A 153 -14.80 10.51 7.84
N ILE A 154 -14.40 11.15 8.95
CA ILE A 154 -14.85 12.49 9.33
C ILE A 154 -13.87 13.55 8.80
N ALA A 155 -12.57 13.38 9.08
CA ALA A 155 -11.56 14.39 8.81
C ALA A 155 -11.41 14.70 7.31
N LEU A 156 -11.39 13.68 6.44
CA LEU A 156 -11.22 13.89 5.00
C LEU A 156 -12.37 14.74 4.41
N PRO A 157 -13.66 14.37 4.58
CA PRO A 157 -14.75 15.18 4.08
C PRO A 157 -14.74 16.61 4.62
N VAL A 158 -14.44 16.80 5.92
CA VAL A 158 -14.39 18.13 6.55
C VAL A 158 -13.32 19.01 5.88
N VAL A 159 -12.10 18.48 5.69
CA VAL A 159 -11.01 19.23 5.05
C VAL A 159 -11.36 19.54 3.59
N LEU A 160 -11.89 18.58 2.83
CA LEU A 160 -12.24 18.77 1.42
C LEU A 160 -13.36 19.81 1.25
N VAL A 161 -14.42 19.70 2.05
CA VAL A 161 -15.52 20.69 2.07
C VAL A 161 -15.01 22.06 2.49
N SER A 162 -14.13 22.14 3.49
CA SER A 162 -13.50 23.40 3.89
C SER A 162 -12.76 24.06 2.71
N ARG A 163 -11.97 23.31 1.95
CA ARG A 163 -11.27 23.82 0.75
C ARG A 163 -12.24 24.30 -0.32
N ILE A 164 -13.32 23.56 -0.58
CA ILE A 164 -14.34 23.96 -1.56
C ILE A 164 -15.01 25.27 -1.14
N LEU A 165 -15.41 25.38 0.13
CA LEU A 165 -16.09 26.57 0.65
C LEU A 165 -15.18 27.80 0.67
N LEU A 166 -13.91 27.64 1.05
CA LEU A 166 -12.94 28.75 1.13
C LEU A 166 -12.67 29.41 -0.23
N THR A 167 -12.76 28.65 -1.32
CA THR A 167 -12.48 29.11 -2.69
C THR A 167 -13.75 29.50 -3.45
N SER A 168 -14.92 29.31 -2.84
CA SER A 168 -16.21 29.61 -3.44
C SER A 168 -16.64 31.05 -3.15
N SER A 169 -17.36 31.66 -4.09
CA SER A 169 -18.01 32.96 -3.85
C SER A 169 -19.07 32.85 -2.76
N LYS A 170 -19.44 33.97 -2.12
CA LYS A 170 -20.45 33.98 -1.03
C LYS A 170 -21.74 33.23 -1.43
N ASN A 171 -22.25 33.47 -2.64
CA ASN A 171 -23.44 32.79 -3.14
C ASN A 171 -23.17 31.31 -3.50
N GLY A 172 -22.02 31.02 -4.11
CA GLY A 172 -21.63 29.64 -4.47
C GLY A 172 -21.45 28.74 -3.25
N ALA A 173 -20.82 29.25 -2.19
CA ALA A 173 -20.63 28.55 -0.92
C ALA A 173 -21.96 28.19 -0.26
N SER A 174 -22.92 29.12 -0.23
CA SER A 174 -24.27 28.86 0.31
C SER A 174 -24.99 27.77 -0.47
N TRP A 175 -25.00 27.84 -1.80
CA TRP A 175 -25.63 26.81 -2.63
C TRP A 175 -24.98 25.44 -2.48
N PHE A 176 -23.64 25.39 -2.47
CA PHE A 176 -22.91 24.15 -2.23
C PHE A 176 -23.25 23.54 -0.87
N ALA A 177 -23.26 24.34 0.20
CA ALA A 177 -23.60 23.87 1.54
C ALA A 177 -25.03 23.29 1.61
N ILE A 178 -26.01 23.97 1.00
CA ILE A 178 -27.40 23.50 0.95
C ILE A 178 -27.51 22.18 0.19
N ILE A 179 -26.90 22.08 -0.99
CA ILE A 179 -26.96 20.86 -1.81
C ILE A 179 -26.25 19.70 -1.11
N ALA A 180 -25.01 19.92 -0.65
CA ALA A 180 -24.22 18.88 -0.01
C ALA A 180 -24.89 18.36 1.28
N SER A 181 -25.37 19.26 2.13
CA SER A 181 -26.08 18.86 3.36
C SER A 181 -27.38 18.12 3.08
N SER A 182 -28.15 18.55 2.07
CA SER A 182 -29.37 17.86 1.65
C SER A 182 -29.09 16.44 1.15
N ILE A 183 -28.03 16.26 0.36
CA ILE A 183 -27.60 14.93 -0.12
C ILE A 183 -27.16 14.05 1.05
N ILE A 184 -26.32 14.58 1.95
CA ILE A 184 -25.82 13.81 3.10
C ILE A 184 -26.97 13.40 4.02
N LEU A 185 -27.87 14.31 4.37
CA LEU A 185 -29.03 14.02 5.22
C LEU A 185 -30.02 13.08 4.53
N GLY A 186 -30.26 13.27 3.23
CA GLY A 186 -31.11 12.39 2.44
C GLY A 186 -30.54 10.96 2.41
N PHE A 187 -29.23 10.82 2.20
CA PHE A 187 -28.57 9.53 2.21
C PHE A 187 -28.60 8.87 3.60
N ALA A 188 -28.33 9.65 4.66
CA ALA A 188 -28.43 9.17 6.04
C ALA A 188 -29.85 8.69 6.38
N PHE A 189 -30.88 9.42 5.94
CA PHE A 189 -32.27 9.01 6.10
C PHE A 189 -32.58 7.70 5.37
N VAL A 190 -32.07 7.51 4.14
CA VAL A 190 -32.24 6.25 3.42
C VAL A 190 -31.60 5.08 4.18
N LEU A 191 -30.38 5.26 4.70
CA LEU A 191 -29.73 4.22 5.52
C LEU A 191 -30.52 3.89 6.77
N TYR A 192 -31.10 4.90 7.42
CA TYR A 192 -31.95 4.71 8.59
C TYR A 192 -33.27 3.98 8.25
N ALA A 193 -33.94 4.39 7.17
CA ALA A 193 -35.24 3.85 6.77
C ALA A 193 -35.15 2.48 6.09
N LYS A 194 -34.00 2.14 5.49
CA LYS A 194 -33.73 0.88 4.79
C LYS A 194 -32.44 0.25 5.30
N PRO A 195 -32.44 -0.33 6.52
CA PRO A 195 -31.24 -0.93 7.11
C PRO A 195 -30.69 -2.11 6.31
N ASP A 196 -31.54 -2.80 5.53
CA ASP A 196 -31.16 -3.95 4.70
C ASP A 196 -30.59 -3.54 3.31
N LEU A 197 -30.19 -2.28 3.14
CA LEU A 197 -29.63 -1.82 1.88
C LEU A 197 -28.35 -2.59 1.56
N ARG A 198 -28.22 -3.06 0.30
CA ARG A 198 -27.05 -3.83 -0.14
C ARG A 198 -25.77 -3.05 0.13
N ARG A 199 -24.80 -3.67 0.81
CA ARG A 199 -23.50 -3.06 1.12
C ARG A 199 -22.80 -2.49 -0.12
N ALA A 200 -22.95 -3.15 -1.26
CA ALA A 200 -22.41 -2.66 -2.53
C ALA A 200 -22.98 -1.30 -2.97
N ILE A 201 -24.27 -1.04 -2.72
CA ILE A 201 -24.91 0.24 -3.05
C ILE A 201 -24.35 1.33 -2.12
N VAL A 202 -24.30 1.06 -0.82
CA VAL A 202 -23.72 1.98 0.17
C VAL A 202 -22.27 2.32 -0.18
N ALA A 203 -21.46 1.29 -0.46
CA ALA A 203 -20.08 1.46 -0.86
C ALA A 203 -19.94 2.28 -2.16
N SER A 204 -20.78 2.02 -3.17
CA SER A 204 -20.74 2.76 -4.43
C SER A 204 -21.05 4.25 -4.24
N VAL A 205 -22.08 4.58 -3.45
CA VAL A 205 -22.43 5.98 -3.15
C VAL A 205 -21.32 6.67 -2.38
N LEU A 206 -20.75 6.02 -1.36
CA LEU A 206 -19.64 6.58 -0.58
C LEU A 206 -18.39 6.80 -1.42
N VAL A 207 -18.04 5.85 -2.30
CA VAL A 207 -16.89 5.96 -3.21
C VAL A 207 -17.08 7.10 -4.20
N LEU A 208 -18.25 7.17 -4.85
CA LEU A 208 -18.54 8.24 -5.82
C LEU A 208 -18.61 9.62 -5.15
N GLY A 209 -19.27 9.71 -4.00
CA GLY A 209 -19.35 10.95 -3.21
C GLY A 209 -17.98 11.40 -2.71
N GLY A 210 -17.18 10.46 -2.19
CA GLY A 210 -15.80 10.73 -1.78
C GLY A 210 -14.93 11.21 -2.96
N LEU A 211 -15.03 10.55 -4.11
CA LEU A 211 -14.31 10.95 -5.32
C LEU A 211 -14.72 12.36 -5.78
N ALA A 212 -16.01 12.67 -5.76
CA ALA A 212 -16.51 14.00 -6.10
C ALA A 212 -15.96 15.08 -5.15
N LEU A 213 -15.89 14.80 -3.85
CA LEU A 213 -15.29 15.72 -2.87
C LEU A 213 -13.78 15.88 -3.09
N ILE A 214 -13.06 14.80 -3.40
CA ILE A 214 -11.62 14.84 -3.68
C ILE A 214 -11.36 15.71 -4.91
N VAL A 215 -12.04 15.43 -6.03
CA VAL A 215 -11.90 16.21 -7.28
C VAL A 215 -12.28 17.67 -7.04
N GLY A 216 -13.38 17.93 -6.34
CA GLY A 216 -13.83 19.28 -6.00
C GLY A 216 -12.83 20.02 -5.11
N GLY A 217 -12.28 19.36 -4.09
CA GLY A 217 -11.28 19.91 -3.18
C GLY A 217 -9.95 20.22 -3.89
N ILE A 218 -9.46 19.32 -4.73
CA ILE A 218 -8.25 19.56 -5.54
C ILE A 218 -8.47 20.72 -6.51
N ALA A 219 -9.61 20.75 -7.22
CA ALA A 219 -9.94 21.83 -8.14
C ALA A 219 -10.16 23.18 -7.42
N ALA A 220 -10.59 23.16 -6.16
CA ALA A 220 -10.62 24.33 -5.30
C ALA A 220 -9.19 24.81 -5.00
N THR A 221 -8.31 23.93 -4.51
CA THR A 221 -6.91 24.27 -4.21
C THR A 221 -6.15 24.80 -5.43
N ALA A 222 -6.40 24.27 -6.63
CA ALA A 222 -5.78 24.77 -7.85
C ALA A 222 -6.17 26.21 -8.23
N ARG A 223 -7.26 26.73 -7.66
CA ARG A 223 -7.79 28.08 -7.95
C ARG A 223 -7.42 29.12 -6.88
N GLY A 224 -6.83 28.71 -5.75
CA GLY A 224 -6.43 29.60 -4.65
C GLY A 224 -6.33 28.89 -3.31
#